data_AF-A0A1G2X6E4-F1
#
_entry.id   AF-A0A1G2X6E4-F1
#
_cell.length_a   1.000
_cell.length_b   1.000
_cell.length_c   1.000
_cell.angle_alpha   90.00
_cell.angle_beta   90.00
_cell.angle_gamma   90.00
#
_symmetry.space_group_name_H-M   'P 1'
#
loop_
_entity.id
_entity.type
_entity.pdbx_description
1 polymer ?
#
loop_
_entity_poly.entity_id
_entity_poly.type
_entity_poly.pdbx_seq_one_letter_code
_entity_poly.pdbx_strand_id
1 'polypeptide(L)'
;MDEAVKLSFTKYREAMLIVTALYNDNLIDPMPIDLAPDSRGHNVFSLSPGKGEMRKYNVSNIERLTYEMLVDIIGAIFKAKAHNAYYSPIYGYWEWAQDRWLLQIKDEAGKLKRFAEIEEKLGIKHTADPFWKHGEYTDMLLGWKRKEWGK
;
A
#
# COMPACT_ATOMS: atom_id res chain seq x y z
N MET A 1 -16.55 -1.89 -21.56
CA MET A 1 -15.79 -1.09 -20.59
C MET A 1 -16.23 -1.42 -19.17
N ASP A 2 -17.51 -1.21 -18.85
CA ASP A 2 -18.07 -1.35 -17.49
C ASP A 2 -17.74 -2.68 -16.81
N GLU A 3 -17.95 -3.82 -17.48
CA GLU A 3 -17.68 -5.12 -16.89
C GLU A 3 -16.20 -5.37 -16.61
N ALA A 4 -15.30 -4.86 -17.46
CA ALA A 4 -13.86 -4.97 -17.22
C ALA A 4 -13.42 -4.15 -16.01
N VAL A 5 -14.02 -2.97 -15.81
CA VAL A 5 -13.76 -2.13 -14.64
C VAL A 5 -14.31 -2.82 -13.38
N LYS A 6 -15.57 -3.28 -13.40
CA LYS A 6 -16.16 -4.03 -12.28
C LYS A 6 -15.32 -5.24 -11.88
N LEU A 7 -14.85 -6.00 -12.88
CA LEU A 7 -13.96 -7.15 -12.67
C LEU A 7 -12.61 -6.72 -12.08
N SER A 8 -11.98 -5.65 -12.58
CA SER A 8 -10.72 -5.19 -12.00
C SER A 8 -10.84 -4.81 -10.52
N PHE A 9 -11.99 -4.29 -10.09
CA PHE A 9 -12.21 -3.96 -8.69
C PHE A 9 -12.42 -5.19 -7.78
N THR A 10 -12.71 -6.38 -8.32
CA THR A 10 -12.77 -7.60 -7.48
C THR A 10 -11.39 -7.92 -6.91
N LYS A 11 -10.35 -7.87 -7.75
CA LYS A 11 -8.95 -8.13 -7.36
C LYS A 11 -8.45 -7.11 -6.34
N TYR A 12 -8.80 -5.83 -6.51
CA TYR A 12 -8.43 -4.80 -5.54
C TYR A 12 -9.13 -4.97 -4.19
N ARG A 13 -10.41 -5.35 -4.18
CA ARG A 13 -11.11 -5.68 -2.92
C ARG A 13 -10.45 -6.85 -2.20
N GLU A 14 -10.01 -7.87 -2.93
CA GLU A 14 -9.24 -8.99 -2.36
C GLU A 14 -7.92 -8.52 -1.74
N ALA A 15 -7.15 -7.69 -2.45
CA ALA A 15 -5.93 -7.09 -1.91
C ALA A 15 -6.20 -6.27 -0.64
N MET A 16 -7.21 -5.39 -0.65
CA MET A 16 -7.56 -4.56 0.51
C MET A 16 -7.98 -5.38 1.73
N LEU A 17 -8.66 -6.53 1.56
CA LEU A 17 -8.99 -7.42 2.67
C LEU A 17 -7.72 -7.97 3.35
N ILE A 18 -6.75 -8.41 2.56
CA ILE A 18 -5.47 -8.92 3.07
C ILE A 18 -4.73 -7.83 3.84
N VAL A 19 -4.61 -6.65 3.24
CA VAL A 19 -3.83 -5.54 3.77
C VAL A 19 -4.46 -4.94 5.02
N THR A 20 -5.79 -4.79 5.04
CA THR A 20 -6.50 -4.29 6.21
C THR A 20 -6.42 -5.28 7.37
N ALA A 21 -6.46 -6.58 7.11
CA ALA A 21 -6.26 -7.59 8.15
C ALA A 21 -4.87 -7.46 8.79
N LEU A 22 -3.80 -7.38 7.99
CA LEU A 22 -2.44 -7.17 8.50
C LEU A 22 -2.32 -5.88 9.32
N TYR A 23 -2.93 -4.78 8.87
CA TYR A 23 -2.92 -3.52 9.61
C TYR A 23 -3.61 -3.67 10.97
N ASN A 24 -4.80 -4.28 11.00
CA ASN A 24 -5.57 -4.50 12.23
C ASN A 24 -4.84 -5.43 13.20
N ASP A 25 -4.10 -6.41 12.69
CA ASP A 25 -3.32 -7.35 13.48
C ASP A 25 -1.94 -6.78 13.89
N ASN A 26 -1.62 -5.53 13.52
CA ASN A 26 -0.31 -4.88 13.72
C ASN A 26 0.87 -5.66 13.10
N LEU A 27 0.64 -6.29 11.96
CA LEU A 27 1.62 -7.14 11.25
C LEU A 27 2.26 -6.46 10.04
N ILE A 28 1.93 -5.20 9.76
CA ILE A 28 2.59 -4.45 8.70
C ILE A 28 3.94 -3.97 9.22
N ASP A 29 4.98 -4.16 8.42
CA ASP A 29 6.32 -3.67 8.71
C ASP A 29 6.82 -2.77 7.56
N PRO A 30 7.13 -1.49 7.83
CA PRO A 30 6.94 -0.76 9.09
C PRO A 30 5.47 -0.41 9.36
N MET A 31 5.09 -0.22 10.64
CA MET A 31 3.78 0.35 10.98
C MET A 31 3.75 1.87 10.72
N PRO A 32 2.56 2.50 10.58
CA PRO A 32 2.46 3.94 10.32
C PRO A 32 3.20 4.84 11.33
N ILE A 33 3.29 4.40 12.59
CA ILE A 33 4.01 5.10 13.66
C ILE A 33 5.54 5.07 13.50
N ASP A 34 6.05 4.09 12.75
CA ASP A 34 7.48 3.90 12.50
C ASP A 34 7.97 4.71 11.29
N LEU A 35 7.04 5.21 10.47
CA LEU A 35 7.35 6.04 9.31
C LEU A 35 7.54 7.52 9.67
N ALA A 36 8.13 8.29 8.75
CA ALA A 36 8.04 9.75 8.81
C ALA A 36 6.56 10.19 8.74
N PRO A 37 6.16 11.29 9.38
CA PRO A 37 4.78 11.77 9.34
C PRO A 37 4.35 12.08 7.90
N ASP A 38 3.07 11.84 7.61
CA ASP A 38 2.44 12.17 6.34
C ASP A 38 2.45 13.70 6.10
N SER A 39 2.02 14.16 4.91
CA SER A 39 2.07 15.59 4.59
C SER A 39 1.24 16.47 5.54
N ARG A 40 0.31 15.86 6.30
CA ARG A 40 -0.55 16.50 7.30
C ARG A 40 0.02 16.45 8.71
N GLY A 41 1.14 15.77 8.92
CA GLY A 41 1.79 15.64 10.22
C GLY A 41 1.32 14.43 11.02
N HIS A 42 0.62 13.47 10.39
CA HIS A 42 0.08 12.32 11.07
C HIS A 42 0.87 11.04 10.78
N ASN A 43 0.77 10.07 11.70
CA ASN A 43 1.23 8.71 11.52
C ASN A 43 0.04 7.76 11.32
N VAL A 44 -0.73 8.00 10.25
CA VAL A 44 -1.94 7.23 9.93
C VAL A 44 -1.69 6.31 8.74
N PHE A 45 -2.26 5.12 8.79
CA PHE A 45 -2.20 4.14 7.72
C PHE A 45 -2.69 4.73 6.39
N SER A 46 -1.85 4.67 5.35
CA SER A 46 -2.05 5.45 4.11
C SER A 46 -3.33 5.09 3.36
N LEU A 47 -3.78 3.84 3.46
CA LEU A 47 -4.97 3.32 2.79
C LEU A 47 -6.24 3.44 3.64
N SER A 48 -6.19 4.12 4.79
CA SER A 48 -7.37 4.35 5.64
C SER A 48 -8.35 5.32 4.97
N PRO A 49 -9.58 4.92 4.64
CA PRO A 49 -10.56 5.78 3.99
C PRO A 49 -10.84 7.07 4.79
N GLY A 50 -10.70 8.22 4.15
CA GLY A 50 -11.01 9.54 4.73
C GLY A 50 -10.04 10.05 5.80
N LYS A 51 -9.09 9.23 6.25
CA LYS A 51 -8.10 9.59 7.29
C LYS A 51 -6.67 9.56 6.77
N GLY A 52 -6.31 8.49 6.06
CA GLY A 52 -4.98 8.30 5.50
C GLY A 52 -4.73 9.19 4.30
N GLU A 53 -3.47 9.56 4.11
CA GLU A 53 -2.99 10.13 2.86
C GLU A 53 -2.54 9.00 1.92
N MET A 54 -3.38 8.69 0.92
CA MET A 54 -3.07 7.68 -0.12
C MET A 54 -1.84 8.10 -0.94
N ARG A 55 -0.78 7.30 -0.90
CA ARG A 55 0.51 7.59 -1.54
C ARG A 55 1.32 6.32 -1.80
N LYS A 56 2.39 6.45 -2.60
CA LYS A 56 3.33 5.35 -2.93
C LYS A 56 4.74 5.51 -2.36
N TYR A 57 4.97 6.54 -1.54
CA TYR A 57 6.26 6.85 -0.92
C TYR A 57 6.08 7.02 0.58
N ASN A 58 7.13 6.77 1.38
CA ASN A 58 7.06 6.83 2.83
C ASN A 58 5.86 6.02 3.39
N VAL A 59 5.83 4.75 3.00
CA VAL A 59 4.82 3.73 3.31
C VAL A 59 5.49 2.36 3.31
N SER A 60 4.86 1.36 3.92
CA SER A 60 5.30 -0.04 3.78
C SER A 60 5.21 -0.54 2.34
N ASN A 61 5.95 -1.59 2.01
CA ASN A 61 5.93 -2.16 0.65
C ASN A 61 4.52 -2.63 0.26
N ILE A 62 3.78 -3.22 1.20
CA ILE A 62 2.43 -3.72 0.94
C ILE A 62 1.42 -2.59 0.69
N GLU A 63 1.58 -1.44 1.37
CA GLU A 63 0.81 -0.23 1.08
C GLU A 63 1.14 0.31 -0.32
N ARG A 64 2.42 0.40 -0.69
CA ARG A 64 2.87 0.84 -2.02
C ARG A 64 2.27 -0.03 -3.13
N LEU A 65 2.38 -1.35 -3.02
CA LEU A 65 1.83 -2.30 -3.99
C LEU A 65 0.31 -2.10 -4.15
N THR A 66 -0.40 -1.91 -3.05
CA THR A 66 -1.85 -1.75 -3.06
C THR A 66 -2.28 -0.40 -3.66
N TYR A 67 -1.52 0.66 -3.41
CA TYR A 67 -1.70 1.95 -4.09
C TYR A 67 -1.52 1.80 -5.61
N GLU A 68 -0.42 1.19 -6.05
CA GLU A 68 -0.11 1.00 -7.48
C GLU A 68 -1.20 0.18 -8.18
N MET A 69 -1.71 -0.85 -7.51
CA MET A 69 -2.80 -1.68 -8.03
C MET A 69 -4.07 -0.84 -8.30
N LEU A 70 -4.42 0.09 -7.41
CA LEU A 70 -5.60 0.94 -7.58
C LEU A 70 -5.36 2.07 -8.58
N VAL A 71 -4.30 2.85 -8.37
CA VAL A 71 -4.12 4.13 -9.06
C VAL A 71 -3.50 3.92 -10.43
N ASP A 72 -2.43 3.16 -10.51
CA ASP A 72 -1.66 3.01 -11.75
C ASP A 72 -2.32 1.95 -12.64
N ILE A 73 -2.71 0.80 -12.07
CA ILE A 73 -3.18 -0.35 -12.85
C ILE A 73 -4.68 -0.28 -13.14
N ILE A 74 -5.55 -0.22 -12.13
CA ILE A 74 -7.01 -0.13 -12.38
C ILE A 74 -7.35 1.13 -13.17
N GLY A 75 -6.71 2.25 -12.85
CA GLY A 75 -6.82 3.49 -13.64
C GLY A 75 -6.49 3.27 -15.12
N ALA A 76 -5.41 2.57 -15.42
CA ALA A 76 -5.02 2.24 -16.79
C ALA A 76 -5.98 1.24 -17.47
N ILE A 77 -6.51 0.25 -16.76
CA ILE A 77 -7.54 -0.68 -17.30
C ILE A 77 -8.77 0.11 -17.75
N PHE A 78 -9.28 1.00 -16.89
CA PHE A 78 -10.40 1.87 -17.23
C PHE A 78 -10.09 2.69 -18.49
N LYS A 79 -8.93 3.37 -18.52
CA LYS A 79 -8.52 4.20 -19.66
C LYS A 79 -8.39 3.38 -20.94
N ALA A 80 -7.72 2.23 -20.90
CA ALA A 80 -7.54 1.38 -22.07
C ALA A 80 -8.88 0.90 -22.66
N LYS A 81 -9.82 0.47 -21.82
CA LYS A 81 -11.15 0.04 -22.26
C LYS A 81 -12.01 1.21 -22.77
N ALA A 82 -11.86 2.41 -22.21
CA ALA A 82 -12.57 3.60 -22.67
C ALA A 82 -12.10 4.07 -24.06
N HIS A 83 -10.85 3.80 -24.43
CA HIS A 83 -10.28 4.18 -25.73
C HIS A 83 -10.26 3.04 -26.75
N ASN A 84 -11.02 1.96 -26.50
CA ASN A 84 -11.05 0.76 -27.37
C ASN A 84 -9.65 0.20 -27.68
N ALA A 85 -8.69 0.38 -26.77
CA ALA A 85 -7.38 -0.23 -26.92
C ALA A 85 -7.54 -1.74 -26.77
N TYR A 86 -7.41 -2.48 -27.88
CA TYR A 86 -7.63 -3.94 -27.88
C TYR A 86 -6.49 -4.69 -27.19
N TYR A 87 -5.24 -4.27 -27.45
CA TYR A 87 -4.04 -4.93 -26.94
C TYR A 87 -3.70 -4.50 -25.50
N SER A 88 -3.68 -3.20 -25.23
CA SER A 88 -3.19 -2.61 -23.97
C SER A 88 -3.78 -3.19 -22.67
N PRO A 89 -5.11 -3.39 -22.53
CA PRO A 89 -5.66 -3.82 -21.26
C PRO A 89 -5.35 -5.28 -20.95
N ILE A 90 -5.27 -6.16 -21.95
CA ILE A 90 -5.07 -7.61 -21.74
C ILE A 90 -3.59 -7.98 -21.93
N TYR A 91 -3.09 -7.84 -23.16
CA TYR A 91 -1.74 -8.28 -23.54
C TYR A 91 -0.67 -7.22 -23.35
N GLY A 92 -1.06 -5.94 -23.38
CA GLY A 92 -0.13 -4.81 -23.34
C GLY A 92 0.24 -4.34 -21.95
N TYR A 93 -0.17 -5.08 -20.89
CA TYR A 93 0.42 -5.14 -19.53
C TYR A 93 -0.63 -5.13 -18.40
N TRP A 94 -1.76 -4.41 -18.52
CA TRP A 94 -2.50 -3.95 -17.33
C TRP A 94 -3.28 -5.02 -16.55
N GLU A 95 -4.16 -5.81 -17.19
CA GLU A 95 -4.95 -6.83 -16.48
C GLU A 95 -4.06 -7.93 -15.89
N TRP A 96 -2.99 -8.32 -16.59
CA TRP A 96 -1.99 -9.28 -16.10
C TRP A 96 -1.03 -8.66 -15.07
N ALA A 97 -0.73 -7.36 -15.17
CA ALA A 97 -0.03 -6.64 -14.10
C ALA A 97 -0.87 -6.66 -12.84
N GLN A 98 -2.18 -6.47 -12.94
CA GLN A 98 -3.06 -6.54 -11.78
C GLN A 98 -2.96 -7.90 -11.06
N ASP A 99 -2.93 -9.00 -11.83
CA ASP A 99 -2.73 -10.34 -11.26
C ASP A 99 -1.38 -10.48 -10.58
N ARG A 100 -0.30 -10.00 -11.22
CA ARG A 100 1.05 -10.02 -10.64
C ARG A 100 1.15 -9.19 -9.36
N TRP A 101 0.46 -8.06 -9.28
CA TRP A 101 0.42 -7.23 -8.07
C TRP A 101 -0.35 -7.92 -6.95
N LEU A 102 -1.47 -8.56 -7.25
CA LEU A 102 -2.20 -9.35 -6.26
C LEU A 102 -1.33 -10.50 -5.71
N LEU A 103 -0.57 -11.18 -6.57
CA LEU A 103 0.39 -12.20 -6.15
C LEU A 103 1.48 -11.62 -5.25
N GLN A 104 2.07 -10.48 -5.61
CA GLN A 104 3.08 -9.81 -4.79
C GLN A 104 2.53 -9.38 -3.42
N ILE A 105 1.28 -8.89 -3.37
CA ILE A 105 0.62 -8.52 -2.11
C ILE A 105 0.41 -9.76 -1.23
N LYS A 106 0.00 -10.89 -1.82
CA LYS A 106 -0.14 -12.17 -1.09
C LYS A 106 1.19 -12.69 -0.57
N ASP A 107 2.26 -12.58 -1.38
CA ASP A 107 3.60 -13.00 -0.99
C ASP A 107 4.16 -12.14 0.14
N GLU A 108 4.06 -10.81 0.02
CA GLU A 108 4.44 -9.87 1.07
C GLU A 108 3.67 -10.13 2.37
N ALA A 109 2.36 -10.37 2.28
CA ALA A 109 1.53 -10.74 3.43
C ALA A 109 1.98 -12.05 4.07
N GLY A 110 2.32 -13.06 3.26
CA GLY A 110 2.85 -14.34 3.75
C GLY A 110 4.18 -14.17 4.46
N LYS A 111 5.07 -13.34 3.91
CA LYS A 111 6.36 -13.00 4.52
C LYS A 111 6.19 -12.30 5.87
N LEU A 112 5.36 -11.27 5.95
CA LEU A 112 5.08 -10.53 7.19
C LEU A 112 4.54 -11.44 8.29
N LYS A 113 3.55 -12.28 7.99
CA LYS A 113 2.97 -13.24 8.96
C LYS A 113 4.01 -14.23 9.47
N ARG A 114 4.86 -14.76 8.58
CA ARG A 114 5.91 -15.71 8.95
C ARG A 114 6.96 -15.09 9.85
N PHE A 115 7.37 -13.84 9.60
CA PHE A 115 8.30 -13.15 10.48
C PHE A 115 7.69 -12.93 11.85
N ALA A 116 6.47 -12.40 11.93
CA ALA A 116 5.79 -12.18 13.20
C ALA A 116 5.64 -13.47 14.02
N GLU A 117 5.26 -14.59 13.39
CA GLU A 117 5.14 -15.89 14.08
C GLU A 117 6.50 -16.40 14.62
N ILE A 118 7.57 -16.22 13.83
CA ILE A 118 8.94 -16.60 14.24
C ILE A 118 9.40 -15.72 15.42
N GLU A 119 9.20 -14.41 15.33
CA GLU A 119 9.60 -13.45 16.34
C GLU A 119 8.86 -13.68 17.66
N GLU A 120 7.55 -13.89 17.61
CA GLU A 120 6.73 -14.24 18.77
C GLU A 120 7.23 -15.53 19.44
N LYS A 121 7.46 -16.59 18.66
CA LYS A 121 7.92 -17.88 19.17
C LYS A 121 9.30 -17.82 19.82
N LEU A 122 10.18 -16.94 19.33
CA LEU A 122 11.53 -16.74 19.85
C LEU A 122 11.60 -15.65 20.93
N GLY A 123 10.49 -14.97 21.23
CA GLY A 123 10.47 -13.84 22.17
C GLY A 123 11.25 -12.62 21.66
N ILE A 124 11.43 -12.48 20.34
CA ILE A 124 12.10 -11.34 19.72
C ILE A 124 11.13 -10.17 19.69
N LYS A 125 11.49 -9.05 20.30
CA LYS A 125 10.76 -7.80 20.17
C LYS A 125 11.27 -7.04 18.95
N HIS A 126 10.60 -7.24 17.81
CA HIS A 126 10.90 -6.51 16.59
C HIS A 126 10.71 -4.99 16.77
N THR A 127 11.63 -4.23 16.19
CA THR A 127 11.52 -2.77 16.06
C THR A 127 11.91 -2.40 14.65
N ALA A 128 11.05 -1.66 13.95
CA ALA A 128 11.32 -1.20 12.59
C ALA A 128 12.63 -0.38 12.54
N ASP A 129 13.38 -0.55 11.47
CA ASP A 129 14.66 0.12 11.30
C ASP A 129 14.52 1.66 11.23
N PRO A 130 15.51 2.43 11.74
CA PRO A 130 15.43 3.89 11.76
C PRO A 130 15.29 4.56 10.38
N PHE A 131 15.72 3.89 9.31
CA PHE A 131 15.65 4.44 7.95
C PHE A 131 14.21 4.61 7.46
N TRP A 132 13.25 3.92 8.07
CA TRP A 132 11.82 4.13 7.77
C TRP A 132 11.33 5.50 8.21
N LYS A 133 11.94 6.06 9.27
CA LYS A 133 11.56 7.37 9.83
C LYS A 133 12.47 8.49 9.35
N HIS A 134 13.78 8.26 9.34
CA HIS A 134 14.78 9.31 9.14
C HIS A 134 15.74 8.99 8.01
N GLY A 135 16.23 10.04 7.35
CA GLY A 135 17.07 9.95 6.16
C GLY A 135 17.06 11.26 5.39
N GLU A 136 18.06 11.47 4.52
CA GLU A 136 18.26 12.73 3.80
C GLU A 136 16.98 13.22 3.09
N TYR A 137 16.22 12.30 2.48
CA TYR A 137 14.94 12.60 1.84
C TYR A 137 13.78 12.72 2.85
N THR A 138 13.63 11.76 3.77
CA THR A 138 12.49 11.69 4.68
C THR A 138 12.47 12.82 5.70
N ASP A 139 13.63 13.37 6.08
CA ASP A 139 13.77 14.53 6.96
C ASP A 139 13.32 15.84 6.28
N MET A 140 13.25 15.87 4.96
CA MET A 140 12.80 17.03 4.18
C MET A 140 11.27 17.08 4.01
N LEU A 141 10.54 16.04 4.43
CA LEU A 141 9.09 15.97 4.26
C LEU A 141 8.35 17.04 5.06
N LEU A 142 7.28 17.57 4.47
CA LEU A 142 6.48 18.65 5.08
C LEU A 142 5.79 18.23 6.39
N GLY A 143 5.56 16.92 6.60
CA GLY A 143 4.94 16.38 7.80
C GLY A 143 5.60 16.84 9.09
N TRP A 144 6.94 16.90 9.11
CA TRP A 144 7.72 17.38 10.26
C TRP A 144 7.47 18.85 10.61
N LYS A 145 7.07 19.65 9.62
CA LYS A 145 6.87 21.11 9.75
C LYS A 145 5.42 21.46 10.08
N ARG A 146 4.52 20.48 10.09
CA ARG A 146 3.13 20.70 10.47
C ARG A 146 3.09 20.94 11.97
N LYS A 147 2.82 22.19 12.35
CA LYS A 147 2.36 22.49 13.72
C LYS A 147 1.07 21.71 13.94
N GLU A 148 0.80 21.26 15.17
CA GLU A 148 -0.49 20.68 15.55
C GLU A 148 -1.60 21.60 15.03
N TRP A 149 -2.22 21.23 13.91
CA TRP A 149 -3.22 22.06 13.27
C TRP A 149 -4.51 21.82 14.03
N GLY A 150 -4.76 22.66 15.05
CA GLY A 150 -5.99 22.61 15.86
C GLY A 150 -5.80 22.27 17.34
N LYS A 151 -4.81 22.86 18.02
CA LYS A 151 -5.03 23.26 19.42
C LYS A 151 -5.63 24.66 19.46
#